data_AF-A0A224Z3G9-F1
#
_entry.id   AF-A0A224Z3G9-F1
#
_cell.length_a   1.000
_cell.length_b   1.000
_cell.length_c   1.000
_cell.angle_alpha   90.00
_cell.angle_beta   90.00
_cell.angle_gamma   90.00
#
_symmetry.space_group_name_H-M   'P 1'
#
loop_
_entity.id
_entity.type
_entity.pdbx_description
1 polymer ?
#
loop_
_entity_poly.entity_id
_entity_poly.type
_entity_poly.pdbx_seq_one_letter_code
_entity_poly.pdbx_strand_id
1 'polypeptide(L)'
;MEADNGDQDQELSDEEEEMEPKLRYERILNDMPEILRNGAASCIAVHPKFIALGMHSGVVYILDHQGNNIRNKELQLHKDSVLQLSIDEQGDHLASCSRDGKVVIHGLYTSDHNQVLTFDRPVGAVAIDPNFYRSGSGRRFVTGIDKVVLYEKGFLSRYRTTILHQGEGPVRNISWKGRFAAWATDLVRHCTSATPSWCNIHVAKVESMPLFELHLPAAHHLVQDELNSSTHKENIAKSNKLQ
;
A
#
# COMPACT_ATOMS: atom_id res chain seq x y z
N MET A 1 -22.19 -50.22 -58.73
CA MET A 1 -22.78 -49.38 -57.68
C MET A 1 -21.82 -49.48 -56.52
N GLU A 2 -20.90 -48.51 -56.36
CA GLU A 2 -21.12 -47.23 -55.62
C GLU A 2 -21.30 -47.54 -54.13
N ALA A 3 -20.68 -46.89 -53.13
CA ALA A 3 -19.93 -45.64 -52.96
C ALA A 3 -19.39 -45.72 -51.49
N ASP A 4 -18.16 -45.32 -51.15
CA ASP A 4 -17.75 -43.94 -50.80
C ASP A 4 -17.72 -43.66 -49.29
N ASN A 5 -16.58 -43.11 -48.85
CA ASN A 5 -16.31 -42.21 -47.70
C ASN A 5 -16.76 -42.60 -46.27
N GLY A 6 -15.95 -42.38 -45.24
CA GLY A 6 -14.69 -41.65 -45.16
C GLY A 6 -14.26 -41.57 -43.70
N ASP A 7 -12.97 -41.29 -43.50
CA ASP A 7 -12.42 -40.82 -42.24
C ASP A 7 -13.29 -39.71 -41.64
N GLN A 8 -13.46 -39.74 -40.32
CA GLN A 8 -13.48 -38.53 -39.53
C GLN A 8 -13.13 -38.87 -38.09
N ASP A 9 -11.84 -38.69 -37.81
CA ASP A 9 -11.31 -38.18 -36.56
C ASP A 9 -12.36 -37.35 -35.81
N GLN A 10 -12.89 -37.88 -34.72
CA GLN A 10 -13.42 -37.01 -33.68
C GLN A 10 -12.29 -36.77 -32.71
N GLU A 11 -11.59 -35.68 -33.02
CA GLU A 11 -10.72 -34.90 -32.15
C GLU A 11 -11.18 -35.04 -30.69
N LEU A 12 -10.31 -35.63 -29.87
CA LEU A 12 -10.36 -35.45 -28.43
C LEU A 12 -10.27 -33.94 -28.21
N SER A 13 -11.39 -33.32 -27.87
CA SER A 13 -11.40 -31.96 -27.36
C SER A 13 -10.71 -32.00 -26.00
N ASP A 14 -9.38 -31.88 -26.02
CA ASP A 14 -8.56 -31.50 -24.87
C ASP A 14 -8.93 -30.06 -24.51
N GLU A 15 -10.14 -29.89 -23.97
CA GLU A 15 -10.45 -28.76 -23.12
C GLU A 15 -9.61 -28.96 -21.86
N GLU A 16 -8.35 -28.50 -21.91
CA GLU A 16 -7.54 -28.28 -20.72
C GLU A 16 -8.31 -27.28 -19.85
N GLU A 17 -9.20 -27.78 -18.99
CA GLU A 17 -9.82 -26.98 -17.93
C GLU A 17 -8.67 -26.34 -17.15
N GLU A 18 -8.47 -25.04 -17.31
CA GLU A 18 -7.47 -24.26 -16.57
C GLU A 18 -7.73 -24.45 -15.07
N MET A 19 -7.04 -25.42 -14.46
CA MET A 19 -7.19 -25.74 -13.05
C MET A 19 -6.82 -24.52 -12.21
N GLU A 20 -7.74 -24.11 -11.34
CA GLU A 20 -7.51 -23.03 -10.40
C GLU A 20 -6.22 -23.30 -9.58
N PRO A 21 -5.29 -22.33 -9.49
CA PRO A 21 -4.03 -22.54 -8.79
C PRO A 21 -4.26 -22.81 -7.31
N LYS A 22 -3.76 -23.96 -6.83
CA LYS A 22 -3.87 -24.34 -5.41
C LYS A 22 -2.91 -23.50 -4.57
N LEU A 23 -3.43 -22.88 -3.51
CA LEU A 23 -2.62 -22.19 -2.51
C LEU A 23 -1.73 -23.20 -1.76
N ARG A 24 -0.43 -22.93 -1.72
CA ARG A 24 0.54 -23.66 -0.90
C ARG A 24 0.92 -22.79 0.30
N TYR A 25 0.91 -23.40 1.47
CA TYR A 25 1.27 -22.74 2.72
C TYR A 25 2.54 -23.37 3.27
N GLU A 26 3.51 -22.53 3.59
CA GLU A 26 4.72 -22.92 4.29
C GLU A 26 4.93 -21.97 5.47
N ARG A 27 5.38 -22.52 6.59
CA ARG A 27 5.69 -21.71 7.76
C ARG A 27 7.08 -21.12 7.59
N ILE A 28 7.20 -19.80 7.75
CA ILE A 28 8.51 -19.15 7.87
C ILE A 28 9.12 -19.55 9.22
N LEU A 29 10.30 -20.15 9.18
CA LEU A 29 11.03 -20.65 10.35
C LEU A 29 12.27 -19.76 10.59
N ASN A 30 13.36 -20.30 11.14
CA ASN A 30 14.59 -19.57 11.50
C ASN A 30 14.39 -18.59 12.67
N ASP A 31 14.74 -17.30 12.52
CA ASP A 31 14.76 -16.35 13.64
C ASP A 31 13.36 -15.86 14.03
N MET A 32 12.37 -16.03 13.15
CA MET A 32 11.02 -15.49 13.35
C MET A 32 10.33 -15.98 14.64
N PRO A 33 10.36 -17.27 15.03
CA PRO A 33 9.80 -17.72 16.30
C PRO A 33 10.43 -17.06 17.53
N GLU A 34 11.74 -16.80 17.51
CA GLU A 34 12.44 -16.14 18.62
C GLU A 34 12.07 -14.65 18.69
N ILE A 35 12.03 -13.98 17.54
CA ILE A 35 11.58 -12.59 17.42
C ILE A 35 10.16 -12.42 18.00
N LEU A 36 9.24 -13.32 17.64
CA LEU A 36 7.85 -13.29 18.10
C LEU A 36 7.67 -13.80 19.53
N ARG A 37 8.67 -14.49 20.10
CA ARG A 37 8.69 -14.84 21.53
C ARG A 37 9.08 -13.64 22.38
N ASN A 38 9.96 -12.79 21.86
CA ASN A 38 10.49 -11.62 22.56
C ASN A 38 9.66 -10.35 22.34
N GLY A 39 8.61 -10.41 21.52
CA GLY A 39 7.70 -9.29 21.31
C GLY A 39 6.55 -9.62 20.36
N ALA A 40 5.66 -8.65 20.14
CA ALA A 40 4.54 -8.78 19.21
C ALA A 40 4.78 -7.99 17.93
N ALA A 41 4.61 -8.65 16.77
CA ALA A 41 4.56 -7.98 15.48
C ALA A 41 3.29 -7.11 15.38
N SER A 42 3.44 -5.92 14.82
CA SER A 42 2.36 -4.94 14.65
C SER A 42 2.01 -4.67 13.19
N CYS A 43 3.00 -4.76 12.28
CA CYS A 43 2.80 -4.60 10.85
C CYS A 43 3.87 -5.33 10.04
N ILE A 44 3.61 -5.52 8.75
CA ILE A 44 4.52 -6.20 7.82
C ILE A 44 4.50 -5.49 6.46
N ALA A 45 5.65 -5.41 5.80
CA ALA A 45 5.78 -5.03 4.40
C ALA A 45 6.68 -6.03 3.69
N VAL A 46 6.30 -6.45 2.49
CA VAL A 46 7.01 -7.48 1.73
C VAL A 46 7.58 -6.86 0.46
N HIS A 47 8.87 -7.11 0.22
CA HIS A 47 9.59 -6.72 -0.98
C HIS A 47 10.16 -7.97 -1.67
N PRO A 48 10.40 -7.98 -2.99
CA PRO A 48 11.04 -9.12 -3.67
C PRO A 48 12.42 -9.50 -3.12
N LYS A 49 13.10 -8.59 -2.39
CA LYS A 49 14.42 -8.83 -1.79
C LYS A 49 14.38 -9.26 -0.31
N PHE A 50 13.33 -8.91 0.43
CA PHE A 50 13.26 -9.13 1.89
C PHE A 50 11.84 -8.87 2.43
N ILE A 51 11.61 -9.22 3.68
CA ILE A 51 10.42 -8.91 4.48
C ILE A 51 10.81 -7.90 5.57
N ALA A 52 10.07 -6.81 5.71
CA ALA A 52 10.20 -5.89 6.83
C ALA A 52 9.06 -6.15 7.83
N LEU A 53 9.43 -6.44 9.09
CA LEU A 53 8.50 -6.74 10.17
C LEU A 53 8.60 -5.65 11.24
N GLY A 54 7.52 -4.90 11.45
CA GLY A 54 7.42 -3.90 12.50
C GLY A 54 6.88 -4.50 13.79
N MET A 55 7.41 -4.04 14.92
CA MET A 55 7.04 -4.53 16.25
C MET A 55 6.33 -3.48 17.09
N HIS A 56 5.59 -3.95 18.10
CA HIS A 56 5.00 -3.08 19.13
C HIS A 56 6.04 -2.29 19.95
N SER A 57 7.29 -2.76 20.00
CA SER A 57 8.40 -2.08 20.70
C SER A 57 9.02 -0.92 19.91
N GLY A 58 8.61 -0.71 18.65
CA GLY A 58 9.21 0.28 17.75
C GLY A 58 10.44 -0.22 16.99
N VAL A 59 10.84 -1.48 17.18
CA VAL A 59 11.85 -2.17 16.38
C VAL A 59 11.27 -2.56 15.01
N VAL A 60 12.08 -2.45 13.97
CA VAL A 60 11.83 -3.03 12.66
C VAL A 60 12.89 -4.08 12.35
N TYR A 61 12.45 -5.31 12.07
CA TYR A 61 13.30 -6.40 11.61
C TYR A 61 13.28 -6.47 10.09
N ILE A 62 14.45 -6.72 9.48
CA ILE A 62 14.57 -7.01 8.05
C ILE A 62 14.98 -8.47 7.93
N LEU A 63 14.11 -9.27 7.32
CA LEU A 63 14.24 -10.70 7.21
C LEU A 63 14.36 -11.10 5.75
N ASP A 64 15.08 -12.18 5.44
CA ASP A 64 14.91 -12.83 4.14
C ASP A 64 13.56 -13.58 4.08
N HIS A 65 13.23 -14.14 2.91
CA HIS A 65 11.97 -14.88 2.73
C HIS A 65 11.95 -16.23 3.48
N GLN A 66 13.07 -16.68 4.03
CA GLN A 66 13.16 -17.87 4.88
C GLN A 66 13.01 -17.52 6.37
N GLY A 67 13.01 -16.23 6.74
CA GLY A 67 12.86 -15.77 8.12
C GLY A 67 14.16 -15.52 8.87
N ASN A 68 15.32 -15.53 8.19
CA ASN A 68 16.59 -15.14 8.80
C ASN A 68 16.68 -13.62 8.89
N ASN A 69 17.12 -13.09 10.03
CA ASN A 69 17.38 -11.68 10.18
C ASN A 69 18.66 -11.29 9.44
N ILE A 70 18.51 -10.59 8.31
CA ILE A 70 19.63 -10.22 7.44
C ILE A 70 20.41 -9.00 7.96
N ARG A 71 19.99 -8.41 9.08
CA ARG A 71 20.73 -7.33 9.74
C ARG A 71 21.22 -7.77 11.11
N ASN A 72 22.54 -7.65 11.30
CA ASN A 72 23.18 -7.91 12.58
C ASN A 72 22.75 -6.95 13.72
N LYS A 73 22.09 -5.82 13.40
CA LYS A 73 21.62 -4.84 14.37
C LYS A 73 20.14 -4.56 14.15
N GLU A 74 19.37 -4.61 15.23
CA GLU A 74 17.96 -4.23 15.28
C GLU A 74 17.77 -2.76 14.86
N LEU A 75 16.80 -2.51 13.99
CA LEU A 75 16.45 -1.15 13.58
C LEU A 75 15.46 -0.56 14.57
N GLN A 76 15.97 0.00 15.66
CA GLN A 76 15.17 0.79 16.59
C GLN A 76 14.82 2.15 15.96
N LEU A 77 13.75 2.20 15.17
CA LEU A 77 13.31 3.42 14.49
C LEU A 77 12.35 4.25 15.35
N HIS A 78 11.57 3.60 16.20
CA HIS A 78 10.52 4.22 17.01
C HIS A 78 10.66 3.86 18.49
N LYS A 79 9.94 4.57 19.37
CA LYS A 79 9.88 4.26 20.81
C LYS A 79 8.58 3.55 21.22
N ASP A 80 7.67 3.38 20.27
CA ASP A 80 6.35 2.77 20.44
C ASP A 80 5.97 2.04 19.14
N SER A 81 4.84 1.34 19.15
CA SER A 81 4.35 0.45 18.11
C SER A 81 4.44 1.04 16.71
N VAL A 82 5.09 0.31 15.81
CA VAL A 82 5.14 0.64 14.39
C VAL A 82 3.78 0.32 13.79
N LEU A 83 3.09 1.31 13.25
CA LEU A 83 1.71 1.18 12.77
C LEU A 83 1.65 0.82 11.28
N GLN A 84 2.59 1.34 10.48
CA GLN A 84 2.68 1.01 9.08
C GLN A 84 4.12 1.10 8.56
N LEU A 85 4.43 0.23 7.61
CA LEU A 85 5.67 0.20 6.84
C LEU A 85 5.36 0.35 5.35
N SER A 86 6.23 1.03 4.61
CA SER A 86 6.15 1.18 3.16
C SER A 86 7.56 1.19 2.55
N ILE A 87 7.78 0.46 1.47
CA ILE A 87 9.10 0.24 0.87
C ILE A 87 9.09 0.81 -0.55
N ASP A 88 10.17 1.45 -0.97
CA ASP A 88 10.30 1.90 -2.36
C ASP A 88 10.50 0.73 -3.35
N GLU A 89 10.37 0.97 -4.65
CA GLU A 89 10.38 -0.12 -5.64
C GLU A 89 11.73 -0.85 -5.73
N GLN A 90 12.83 -0.20 -5.33
CA GLN A 90 14.15 -0.85 -5.30
C GLN A 90 14.43 -1.57 -3.97
N GLY A 91 13.67 -1.29 -2.92
CA GLY A 91 13.98 -1.76 -1.58
C GLY A 91 15.23 -1.11 -1.00
N ASP A 92 15.51 0.14 -1.37
CA ASP A 92 16.63 0.91 -0.84
C ASP A 92 16.20 1.75 0.36
N HIS A 93 14.94 2.21 0.37
CA HIS A 93 14.37 3.02 1.44
C HIS A 93 13.07 2.43 1.98
N LEU A 94 12.91 2.57 3.29
CA LEU A 94 11.74 2.18 4.05
C LEU A 94 11.17 3.43 4.74
N ALA A 95 9.86 3.63 4.63
CA ALA A 95 9.11 4.54 5.48
C ALA A 95 8.42 3.76 6.59
N SER A 96 8.45 4.30 7.80
CA SER A 96 7.74 3.77 8.96
C SER A 96 7.00 4.88 9.69
N CYS A 97 5.84 4.56 10.26
CA CYS A 97 5.13 5.46 11.16
C CYS A 97 4.76 4.76 12.46
N SER A 98 4.61 5.51 13.54
CA SER A 98 4.40 4.94 14.87
C SER A 98 3.40 5.73 15.71
N ARG A 99 2.92 5.04 16.75
CA ARG A 99 2.15 5.63 17.82
C ARG A 99 2.91 6.70 18.60
N ASP A 100 4.25 6.71 18.54
CA ASP A 100 5.11 7.74 19.14
C ASP A 100 5.03 9.12 18.46
N GLY A 101 4.19 9.25 17.42
CA GLY A 101 3.99 10.49 16.68
C GLY A 101 5.12 10.77 15.68
N LYS A 102 5.88 9.76 15.26
CA LYS A 102 6.95 9.94 14.27
C LYS A 102 6.67 9.23 12.96
N VAL A 103 7.17 9.84 11.89
CA VAL A 103 7.42 9.20 10.60
C VAL A 103 8.92 9.19 10.36
N VAL A 104 9.46 8.03 10.03
CA VAL A 104 10.87 7.84 9.74
C VAL A 104 11.02 7.34 8.32
N ILE A 105 11.85 8.02 7.52
CA ILE A 105 12.36 7.51 6.25
C ILE A 105 13.78 7.02 6.51
N HIS A 106 14.05 5.76 6.22
CA HIS A 106 15.30 5.08 6.55
C HIS A 106 15.83 4.31 5.35
N GLY A 107 17.04 4.65 4.91
CA GLY A 107 17.80 3.89 3.94
C GLY A 107 18.32 2.58 4.55
N LEU A 108 18.14 1.47 3.82
CA LEU A 108 18.56 0.16 4.30
C LEU A 108 20.08 -0.02 4.18
N TYR A 109 20.68 0.51 3.11
CA TYR A 109 22.09 0.39 2.79
C TYR A 109 22.88 1.71 2.87
N THR A 110 22.20 2.85 2.96
CA THR A 110 22.78 4.19 3.05
C THR A 110 22.05 5.01 4.13
N SER A 111 22.69 6.06 4.63
CA SER A 111 22.03 7.09 5.45
C SER A 111 21.52 8.28 4.63
N ASP A 112 21.73 8.26 3.32
CA ASP A 112 21.26 9.30 2.42
C ASP A 112 19.75 9.44 2.47
N HIS A 113 19.29 10.68 2.54
CA HIS A 113 17.86 11.00 2.57
C HIS A 113 17.09 10.38 3.74
N ASN A 114 17.77 9.92 4.80
CA ASN A 114 17.12 9.57 6.05
C ASN A 114 16.43 10.80 6.65
N GLN A 115 15.20 10.62 7.14
CA GLN A 115 14.40 11.71 7.69
C GLN A 115 13.64 11.23 8.91
N VAL A 116 13.40 12.17 9.84
CA VAL A 116 12.50 11.97 10.96
C VAL A 116 11.58 13.17 11.03
N LEU A 117 10.28 12.94 10.84
CA LEU A 117 9.23 13.93 11.06
C LEU A 117 8.57 13.61 12.40
N THR A 118 8.35 14.64 13.20
CA THR A 118 7.70 14.53 14.51
C THR A 118 6.39 15.30 14.48
N PHE A 119 5.34 14.65 14.96
CA PHE A 119 3.98 15.14 15.07
C PHE A 119 3.57 15.16 16.54
N ASP A 120 2.52 15.90 16.86
CA ASP A 120 1.95 16.03 18.19
C ASP A 120 0.98 14.88 18.54
N ARG A 121 0.70 13.99 17.58
CA ARG A 121 -0.26 12.90 17.70
C ARG A 121 0.27 11.64 16.99
N PRO A 122 -0.23 10.44 17.38
CA PRO A 122 0.07 9.18 16.67
C PRO A 122 -0.15 9.29 15.17
N VAL A 123 0.77 8.73 14.37
CA VAL A 123 0.66 8.76 12.91
C VAL A 123 0.05 7.46 12.41
N GLY A 124 -1.17 7.54 11.88
CA GLY A 124 -1.98 6.37 11.53
C GLY A 124 -1.47 5.62 10.31
N ALA A 125 -0.91 6.32 9.33
CA ALA A 125 -0.51 5.71 8.06
C ALA A 125 0.67 6.43 7.39
N VAL A 126 1.42 5.69 6.57
CA VAL A 126 2.50 6.23 5.72
C VAL A 126 2.64 5.42 4.44
N ALA A 127 2.97 6.11 3.33
CA ALA A 127 3.39 5.47 2.09
C ALA A 127 4.53 6.25 1.42
N ILE A 128 5.59 5.56 1.02
CA ILE A 128 6.72 6.15 0.29
C ILE A 128 6.46 6.09 -1.22
N ASP A 129 6.95 7.09 -1.97
CA ASP A 129 6.89 7.04 -3.44
C ASP A 129 7.67 5.81 -3.94
N PRO A 130 7.09 4.97 -4.81
CA PRO A 130 7.83 3.86 -5.42
C PRO A 130 9.13 4.27 -6.13
N ASN A 131 9.19 5.51 -6.64
CA ASN A 131 10.39 6.09 -7.25
C ASN A 131 11.27 6.86 -6.27
N PHE A 132 11.10 6.68 -4.95
CA PHE A 132 11.86 7.42 -3.94
C PHE A 132 13.37 7.30 -4.16
N TYR A 133 13.88 6.12 -4.53
CA TYR A 133 15.30 5.89 -4.87
C TYR A 133 15.84 6.78 -6.01
N ARG A 134 15.01 7.23 -6.97
CA ARG A 134 15.47 7.98 -8.15
C ARG A 134 15.86 9.41 -7.81
N SER A 135 17.08 9.80 -8.17
CA SER A 135 17.51 11.21 -8.11
C SER A 135 16.53 12.09 -8.89
N GLY A 136 16.11 13.21 -8.27
CA GLY A 136 15.12 14.12 -8.86
C GLY A 136 13.65 13.71 -8.68
N SER A 137 13.33 12.60 -8.00
CA SER A 137 11.93 12.19 -7.73
C SER A 137 11.17 13.11 -6.76
N GLY A 138 11.84 14.14 -6.22
CA GLY A 138 11.32 14.94 -5.12
C GLY A 138 11.31 14.21 -3.78
N ARG A 139 11.85 12.97 -3.67
CA ARG A 139 11.92 12.18 -2.42
C ARG A 139 10.59 12.21 -1.66
N ARG A 140 9.52 11.86 -2.38
CA ARG A 140 8.14 12.07 -1.93
C ARG A 140 7.65 10.95 -1.02
N PHE A 141 6.76 11.29 -0.11
CA PHE A 141 6.02 10.34 0.72
C PHE A 141 4.71 10.97 1.21
N VAL A 142 3.76 10.14 1.62
CA VAL A 142 2.45 10.55 2.12
C VAL A 142 2.31 10.10 3.57
N THR A 143 1.74 10.95 4.42
CA THR A 143 1.38 10.60 5.80
C THR A 143 -0.13 10.75 6.02
N GLY A 144 -0.69 9.91 6.88
CA GLY A 144 -2.10 9.92 7.27
C GLY A 144 -2.26 10.08 8.77
N ILE A 145 -2.91 11.16 9.21
CA ILE A 145 -3.35 11.37 10.60
C ILE A 145 -4.86 11.64 10.61
N ASP A 146 -5.26 12.90 10.51
CA ASP A 146 -6.63 13.40 10.24
C ASP A 146 -6.76 13.95 8.81
N LYS A 147 -5.62 14.06 8.14
CA LYS A 147 -5.46 14.47 6.75
C LYS A 147 -4.50 13.51 6.07
N VAL A 148 -4.64 13.42 4.75
CA VAL A 148 -3.65 12.78 3.88
C VAL A 148 -2.79 13.89 3.30
N VAL A 149 -1.52 13.90 3.65
CA VAL A 149 -0.58 14.97 3.28
C VAL A 149 0.59 14.38 2.50
N LEU A 150 0.79 14.86 1.28
CA LEU A 150 1.96 14.58 0.46
C LEU A 150 3.09 15.53 0.85
N TYR A 151 4.27 14.95 1.08
CA TYR A 151 5.52 15.65 1.32
C TYR A 151 6.42 15.49 0.10
N GLU A 152 6.98 16.59 -0.37
CA GLU A 152 7.94 16.62 -1.47
C GLU A 152 9.13 17.48 -1.07
N LYS A 153 10.35 16.96 -1.24
CA LYS A 153 11.58 17.68 -0.93
C LYS A 153 11.71 18.87 -1.88
N GLY A 154 11.54 20.06 -1.32
CA GLY A 154 11.71 21.32 -2.04
C GLY A 154 13.17 21.75 -2.11
N PHE A 155 13.37 22.89 -2.78
CA PHE A 155 14.64 23.61 -2.78
C PHE A 155 14.92 24.18 -1.37
N LEU A 156 16.19 24.20 -0.93
CA LEU A 156 16.63 24.60 0.43
C LEU A 156 16.20 23.67 1.58
N SER A 157 16.07 22.37 1.32
CA SER A 157 15.88 21.33 2.36
C SER A 157 14.56 21.42 3.16
N ARG A 158 13.61 22.26 2.76
CA ARG A 158 12.25 22.25 3.30
C ARG A 158 11.36 21.35 2.47
N TYR A 159 10.50 20.58 3.13
CA TYR A 159 9.44 19.85 2.46
C TYR A 159 8.33 20.82 2.05
N ARG A 160 7.94 20.77 0.78
CA ARG A 160 6.66 21.27 0.29
C ARG A 160 5.59 20.26 0.68
N THR A 161 4.51 20.72 1.30
CA THR A 161 3.37 19.88 1.68
C THR A 161 2.16 20.19 0.81
N THR A 162 1.41 19.15 0.44
CA THR A 162 0.15 19.25 -0.29
C THR A 162 -0.89 18.39 0.42
N ILE A 163 -2.04 18.96 0.78
CA ILE A 163 -3.14 18.20 1.37
C ILE A 163 -3.88 17.50 0.22
N LEU A 164 -3.84 16.17 0.21
CA LEU A 164 -4.56 15.35 -0.77
C LEU A 164 -6.02 15.11 -0.34
N HIS A 165 -6.25 14.99 0.97
CA HIS A 165 -7.57 14.73 1.53
C HIS A 165 -7.68 15.19 2.99
N GLN A 166 -8.87 15.63 3.41
CA GLN A 166 -9.20 16.03 4.78
C GLN A 166 -10.71 15.97 5.03
N GLY A 167 -11.12 15.89 6.29
CA GLY A 167 -12.52 16.07 6.71
C GLY A 167 -13.29 14.78 7.01
N GLU A 168 -12.68 13.62 6.80
CA GLU A 168 -13.31 12.31 7.01
C GLU A 168 -12.67 11.52 8.15
N GLY A 169 -12.24 12.18 9.23
CA GLY A 169 -11.69 11.48 10.41
C GLY A 169 -10.28 10.89 10.25
N PRO A 170 -9.88 10.00 11.18
CA PRO A 170 -8.57 9.37 11.17
C PRO A 170 -8.29 8.55 9.90
N VAL A 171 -7.09 8.73 9.34
CA VAL A 171 -6.57 7.94 8.23
C VAL A 171 -5.98 6.64 8.80
N ARG A 172 -6.51 5.50 8.34
CA ARG A 172 -6.18 4.16 8.85
C ARG A 172 -5.06 3.49 8.09
N ASN A 173 -4.99 3.71 6.78
CA ASN A 173 -4.01 3.07 5.92
C ASN A 173 -3.80 3.92 4.66
N ILE A 174 -2.58 3.90 4.13
CA ILE A 174 -2.24 4.47 2.82
C ILE A 174 -1.38 3.46 2.07
N SER A 175 -1.67 3.22 0.80
CA SER A 175 -0.83 2.41 -0.09
C SER A 175 -0.53 3.20 -1.36
N TRP A 176 0.72 3.16 -1.83
CA TRP A 176 1.15 3.85 -3.05
C TRP A 176 1.76 2.84 -4.02
N LYS A 177 1.20 2.74 -5.23
CA LYS A 177 1.78 1.99 -6.35
C LYS A 177 1.79 2.81 -7.63
N GLY A 178 2.95 2.88 -8.27
CA GLY A 178 3.17 3.67 -9.48
C GLY A 178 2.75 5.12 -9.30
N ARG A 179 1.79 5.58 -10.10
CA ARG A 179 1.25 6.95 -10.05
C ARG A 179 0.00 7.07 -9.18
N PHE A 180 -0.41 6.02 -8.48
CA PHE A 180 -1.65 6.02 -7.72
C PHE A 180 -1.37 5.80 -6.24
N ALA A 181 -2.05 6.57 -5.40
CA ALA A 181 -2.13 6.32 -3.97
C ALA A 181 -3.59 6.08 -3.59
N ALA A 182 -3.81 5.10 -2.73
CA ALA A 182 -5.08 4.80 -2.14
C ALA A 182 -4.99 4.96 -0.62
N TRP A 183 -6.08 5.41 0.01
CA TRP A 183 -6.13 5.53 1.47
C TRP A 183 -7.52 5.22 2.01
N ALA A 184 -7.55 4.81 3.28
CA ALA A 184 -8.77 4.51 4.01
C ALA A 184 -8.95 5.44 5.21
N THR A 185 -10.15 5.96 5.41
CA THR A 185 -10.53 6.87 6.52
C THR A 185 -11.71 6.33 7.31
N ASP A 186 -11.76 6.65 8.61
CA ASP A 186 -12.90 6.32 9.48
C ASP A 186 -14.05 7.31 9.27
N LEU A 187 -15.27 6.85 8.99
CA LEU A 187 -16.42 7.77 8.90
C LEU A 187 -16.75 8.42 10.26
N VAL A 188 -16.47 9.72 10.39
CA VAL A 188 -16.99 10.54 11.49
C VAL A 188 -18.43 10.93 11.17
N ARG A 189 -19.40 10.08 11.55
CA ARG A 189 -20.81 10.50 11.55
C ARG A 189 -21.13 11.22 12.86
N HIS A 190 -21.48 12.48 12.77
CA HIS A 190 -22.13 13.21 13.87
C HIS A 190 -23.57 12.69 14.04
N CYS A 191 -23.82 11.50 14.59
CA CYS A 191 -25.18 11.07 14.97
C CYS A 191 -25.19 9.95 16.03
N THR A 192 -26.06 10.14 17.02
CA THR A 192 -26.33 9.31 18.21
C THR A 192 -27.00 7.97 17.88
N SER A 193 -26.24 6.92 17.55
CA SER A 193 -26.61 5.52 17.81
C SER A 193 -25.50 4.60 17.35
N ALA A 194 -25.21 3.56 18.13
CA ALA A 194 -24.18 2.56 17.84
C ALA A 194 -24.46 1.77 16.55
N THR A 195 -23.98 2.28 15.42
CA THR A 195 -23.90 1.54 14.15
C THR A 195 -22.44 1.20 13.86
N PRO A 196 -22.14 0.11 13.12
CA PRO A 196 -20.77 -0.25 12.77
C PRO A 196 -20.03 0.92 12.11
N SER A 197 -18.74 1.07 12.43
CA SER A 197 -17.86 2.07 11.82
C SER A 197 -17.55 1.65 10.38
N TRP A 198 -18.16 2.32 9.41
CA TRP A 198 -17.82 2.13 8.00
C TRP A 198 -16.52 2.90 7.69
N CYS A 199 -15.69 2.39 6.79
CA CYS A 199 -14.53 3.11 6.28
C CYS A 199 -14.78 3.60 4.85
N ASN A 200 -14.25 4.77 4.50
CA ASN A 200 -14.21 5.24 3.12
C ASN A 200 -12.87 4.85 2.50
N ILE A 201 -12.89 4.44 1.23
CA ILE A 201 -11.68 4.17 0.44
C ILE A 201 -11.61 5.20 -0.68
N HIS A 202 -10.46 5.86 -0.78
CA HIS A 202 -10.17 6.84 -1.82
C HIS A 202 -8.99 6.36 -2.65
N VAL A 203 -8.98 6.70 -3.94
CA VAL A 203 -7.85 6.50 -4.85
C VAL A 203 -7.61 7.80 -5.59
N ALA A 204 -6.35 8.24 -5.63
CA ALA A 204 -5.96 9.41 -6.39
C ALA A 204 -4.69 9.18 -7.18
N LYS A 205 -4.60 9.85 -8.33
CA LYS A 205 -3.38 9.94 -9.12
C LYS A 205 -2.45 10.98 -8.47
N VAL A 206 -1.27 10.55 -8.05
CA VAL A 206 -0.26 11.41 -7.43
C VAL A 206 0.73 11.86 -8.51
N GLU A 207 0.35 12.87 -9.29
CA GLU A 207 1.24 13.45 -10.31
C GLU A 207 2.12 14.55 -9.71
N SER A 208 3.37 14.63 -10.16
CA SER A 208 4.17 15.84 -9.99
C SER A 208 3.58 16.89 -10.92
N MET A 209 2.73 17.77 -10.40
CA MET A 209 2.31 18.92 -11.20
C MET A 209 3.51 19.87 -11.34
N PRO A 210 4.01 20.15 -12.55
CA PRO A 210 4.83 21.34 -12.73
C PRO A 210 4.01 22.56 -12.28
N LEU A 211 4.66 23.54 -11.64
CA LEU A 211 4.01 24.81 -11.29
C LEU A 211 3.31 25.36 -12.54
N PHE A 212 1.99 25.51 -12.47
CA PHE A 212 1.06 26.29 -13.31
C PHE A 212 -0.18 25.47 -13.63
N GLU A 213 -1.15 25.47 -12.69
CA GLU A 213 -2.54 25.84 -12.96
C GLU A 213 -3.35 25.72 -11.66
N LEU A 214 -3.89 26.86 -11.23
CA LEU A 214 -4.84 26.99 -10.14
C LEU A 214 -6.25 27.05 -10.74
N HIS A 215 -6.93 25.91 -10.84
CA HIS A 215 -8.38 25.79 -10.61
C HIS A 215 -8.85 24.36 -10.86
N LEU A 216 -9.58 23.76 -9.92
CA LEU A 216 -10.43 22.60 -10.20
C LEU A 216 -11.54 22.47 -9.16
N PRO A 217 -12.80 22.48 -9.63
CA PRO A 217 -13.85 21.62 -9.13
C PRO A 217 -14.26 20.67 -10.25
N ALA A 218 -13.52 19.57 -10.46
CA ALA A 218 -13.98 18.51 -11.39
C ALA A 218 -13.60 17.07 -10.97
N ALA A 219 -12.88 16.88 -9.85
CA ALA A 219 -12.48 15.53 -9.42
C ALA A 219 -13.64 14.67 -8.88
N HIS A 220 -14.79 15.27 -8.55
CA HIS A 220 -15.93 14.54 -7.99
C HIS A 220 -16.75 13.76 -9.04
N HIS A 221 -16.66 14.12 -10.33
CA HIS A 221 -17.52 13.53 -11.37
C HIS A 221 -16.91 12.28 -12.04
N LEU A 222 -15.58 12.23 -12.18
CA LEU A 222 -14.92 11.17 -12.95
C LEU A 222 -14.91 9.79 -12.24
N VAL A 223 -14.91 9.75 -10.91
CA VAL A 223 -14.90 8.49 -10.15
C VAL A 223 -16.27 7.81 -10.17
N GLN A 224 -17.35 8.57 -10.25
CA GLN A 224 -18.71 7.99 -10.32
C GLN A 224 -19.00 7.37 -11.69
N ASP A 225 -18.45 7.93 -12.76
CA ASP A 225 -18.69 7.43 -14.13
C ASP A 225 -17.99 6.07 -14.38
N GLU A 226 -16.81 5.83 -13.82
CA GLU A 226 -16.13 4.53 -13.95
C GLU A 226 -16.82 3.42 -13.13
N LEU A 227 -17.29 3.73 -11.92
CA LEU A 227 -18.02 2.77 -11.06
C LEU A 227 -19.40 2.42 -11.64
N ASN A 228 -20.09 3.40 -12.25
CA ASN A 228 -21.37 3.16 -12.93
C ASN A 228 -21.20 2.37 -14.24
N SER A 229 -20.08 2.56 -14.97
CA SER A 229 -19.81 1.76 -16.17
C SER A 229 -19.49 0.29 -15.86
N SER A 230 -18.84 0.04 -14.73
CA SER A 230 -18.48 -1.30 -14.25
C SER A 230 -19.72 -2.09 -13.82
N THR A 231 -20.61 -1.48 -13.04
CA THR A 231 -21.85 -2.11 -12.58
C THR A 231 -22.85 -2.36 -13.72
N HIS A 232 -22.87 -1.50 -14.74
CA HIS A 232 -23.74 -1.71 -15.91
C HIS A 232 -23.26 -2.87 -16.81
N LYS A 233 -21.94 -3.12 -16.89
CA LYS A 233 -21.38 -4.25 -17.64
C LYS A 233 -21.61 -5.59 -16.94
N GLU A 234 -21.54 -5.63 -15.61
CA GLU A 234 -21.83 -6.85 -14.83
C GLU A 234 -23.29 -7.29 -14.90
N ASN A 235 -24.24 -6.35 -14.93
CA ASN A 235 -25.67 -6.67 -15.00
C ASN A 235 -26.10 -7.21 -16.37
N ILE A 236 -25.47 -6.75 -17.47
CA ILE A 236 -25.72 -7.28 -18.82
C ILE A 236 -25.16 -8.70 -18.96
N ALA A 237 -23.99 -8.98 -18.38
CA ALA A 237 -23.39 -10.31 -18.40
C ALA A 237 -24.21 -11.36 -17.62
N LYS A 238 -24.88 -10.95 -16.53
CA LYS A 238 -25.76 -11.85 -15.76
C LYS A 238 -27.11 -12.10 -16.45
N SER A 239 -27.64 -11.15 -17.22
CA SER A 239 -28.91 -11.30 -17.94
C SER A 239 -28.82 -12.27 -19.12
N ASN A 240 -27.66 -12.37 -19.79
CA ASN A 240 -27.48 -13.26 -20.95
C ASN A 240 -27.13 -14.72 -20.57
N LYS A 241 -27.03 -15.03 -19.27
CA LYS A 241 -26.77 -16.39 -18.75
C LYS A 241 -28.04 -17.10 -18.26
N LEU A 242 -29.20 -16.43 -18.36
CA LEU A 242 -30.50 -16.89 -17.86
C LEU A 242 -31.57 -17.00 -18.95
N GLN A 243 -31.18 -16.98 -20.22
CA GLN A 243 -32.03 -17.36 -21.36
C GLN A 243 -31.46 -18.57 -22.09
#